data_AF-A0A378FPW9-F1
#
_entry.id   AF-A0A378FPW9-F1
#
_cell.length_a   1.000
_cell.length_b   1.000
_cell.length_c   1.000
_cell.angle_alpha   90.00
_cell.angle_beta   90.00
_cell.angle_gamma   90.00
#
_symmetry.space_group_name_H-M   'P 1'
#
loop_
_entity.id
_entity.type
_entity.pdbx_description
1 polymer ?
#
loop_
_entity_poly.entity_id
_entity_poly.type
_entity_poly.pdbx_seq_one_letter_code
_entity_poly.pdbx_strand_id
1 'polypeptide(L)' 'MFAFALYDSEKDAYLIGRDHIGIIPLYMGHDEHGNFYVASEMKALVPVCRTIKEFPAGSYLWSKDGEIRQYYQRGLV' A
#
# COMPACT_ATOMS: atom_id res chain seq x y z
N MET A 1 3.43 15.15 -3.12
CA MET A 1 2.91 14.25 -2.07
C MET A 1 1.85 13.37 -2.70
N PHE A 2 1.81 12.07 -2.40
CA PHE A 2 0.86 11.15 -3.04
C PHE A 2 0.68 9.84 -2.26
N ALA A 3 -0.49 9.26 -2.43
CA ALA A 3 -0.77 7.85 -2.24
C ALA A 3 -1.67 7.42 -3.40
N PHE A 4 -1.38 6.29 -4.04
CA PHE A 4 -2.18 5.82 -5.17
C PHE A 4 -2.34 4.31 -5.17
N ALA A 5 -3.41 3.84 -5.80
CA ALA A 5 -3.62 2.46 -6.21
C ALA A 5 -4.04 2.47 -7.69
N LEU A 6 -3.34 1.71 -8.50
CA LEU A 6 -3.56 1.56 -9.94
C LEU A 6 -3.86 0.10 -10.24
N TYR A 7 -4.89 -0.17 -11.03
CA TYR A 7 -5.20 -1.50 -11.54
C TYR A 7 -5.03 -1.54 -13.05
N ASP A 8 -4.27 -2.53 -13.52
CA ASP A 8 -4.05 -2.89 -14.92
C ASP A 8 -4.91 -4.12 -15.22
N SER A 9 -5.98 -3.90 -16.00
CA SER A 9 -6.92 -4.94 -16.38
C SER A 9 -6.39 -5.90 -17.45
N GLU A 10 -5.42 -5.48 -18.27
CA GLU A 10 -4.83 -6.35 -19.29
C GLU A 10 -3.88 -7.37 -18.67
N LYS A 11 -3.13 -6.96 -17.64
CA LYS A 11 -2.20 -7.84 -16.91
C LYS A 11 -2.84 -8.53 -15.71
N ASP A 12 -4.06 -8.17 -15.34
CA ASP A 12 -4.71 -8.53 -14.08
C ASP A 12 -3.76 -8.32 -12.89
N ALA A 13 -3.41 -7.05 -12.67
CA ALA A 13 -2.38 -6.66 -11.73
C ALA A 13 -2.63 -5.28 -11.16
N TYR A 14 -2.20 -5.05 -9.92
CA TYR A 14 -2.24 -3.75 -9.28
C TYR A 14 -0.86 -3.25 -8.85
N LEU A 15 -0.69 -1.93 -8.86
CA LEU A 15 0.45 -1.20 -8.32
C LEU A 15 -0.04 -0.19 -7.27
N ILE A 16 0.54 -0.23 -6.08
CA ILE A 16 0.23 0.71 -5.00
C ILE A 16 1.51 1.44 -4.63
N GLY A 17 1.44 2.74 -4.39
CA GLY A 17 2.59 3.55 -4.01
C GLY A 17 2.26 4.62 -2.98
N ARG A 18 3.21 4.88 -2.08
CA ARG A 18 3.14 5.97 -1.09
C ARG A 18 4.40 6.82 -1.21
N ASP A 19 4.25 8.14 -1.13
CA ASP A 19 5.35 9.06 -1.35
C ASP A 19 6.55 8.84 -0.42
N HIS A 20 7.72 9.32 -0.88
CA HIS A 20 9.05 9.18 -0.28
C HIS A 20 9.13 9.30 1.26
N ILE A 21 8.36 10.19 1.89
CA ILE A 21 8.41 10.41 3.35
C ILE A 21 7.11 9.93 4.02
N GLY A 22 6.07 9.61 3.25
CA GLY A 22 4.76 9.23 3.79
C GLY A 22 3.91 10.44 4.18
N ILE A 23 4.08 11.56 3.47
CA ILE A 23 3.34 12.82 3.70
C ILE A 23 1.83 12.57 3.60
N ILE A 24 1.40 11.83 2.57
CA ILE A 24 0.00 11.37 2.46
C ILE A 24 -0.16 10.05 3.21
N PRO A 25 -1.20 9.91 4.06
CA PRO A 25 -1.48 8.67 4.76
C PRO A 25 -1.98 7.60 3.80
N LEU A 26 -1.53 6.36 4.02
CA LEU A 26 -2.01 5.18 3.33
C LEU A 26 -1.85 3.97 4.27
N TYR A 27 -2.93 3.21 4.43
CA TYR A 27 -3.00 2.01 5.25
C TYR A 27 -3.31 0.82 4.36
N MET A 28 -2.92 -0.37 4.83
CA MET A 28 -3.21 -1.64 4.19
C MET A 28 -3.66 -2.68 5.21
N GLY A 29 -4.42 -3.68 4.76
CA GLY A 29 -4.91 -4.75 5.61
C GLY A 29 -5.45 -5.94 4.83
N HIS A 30 -5.77 -7.00 5.56
CA HIS A 30 -6.45 -8.18 5.02
C HIS A 30 -7.72 -8.49 5.81
N ASP A 31 -8.78 -8.91 5.12
CA ASP A 31 -9.99 -9.44 5.74
C ASP A 31 -9.84 -10.92 6.15
N GLU A 32 -10.95 -11.51 6.61
CA GLU A 32 -10.99 -12.91 7.04
C GLU A 32 -10.77 -13.93 5.91
N HIS A 33 -10.98 -13.49 4.65
CA HIS A 33 -10.87 -14.31 3.45
C HIS A 33 -9.50 -14.15 2.75
N GLY A 34 -8.64 -13.29 3.28
CA GLY A 34 -7.34 -12.99 2.70
C GLY A 34 -7.38 -11.95 1.57
N ASN A 35 -8.51 -11.26 1.35
CA ASN A 35 -8.55 -10.17 0.39
C ASN A 35 -7.71 -9.00 0.91
N PHE A 36 -6.94 -8.37 0.02
CA PHE A 36 -6.06 -7.26 0.35
C PHE A 36 -6.76 -5.92 0.10
N TYR A 37 -6.72 -5.03 1.10
CA TYR A 37 -7.34 -3.70 1.05
C TYR A 37 -6.31 -2.61 1.32
N VAL A 38 -6.54 -1.46 0.70
CA VAL A 38 -5.82 -0.21 0.99
C VAL A 38 -6.79 0.96 1.13
N ALA A 39 -6.47 1.91 2.02
CA ALA A 39 -7.26 3.12 2.21
C ALA A 39 -6.42 4.26 2.79
N SER A 40 -6.79 5.50 2.51
CA SER A 40 -6.10 6.68 3.04
C SER A 40 -6.32 6.90 4.54
N GLU A 41 -7.39 6.32 5.11
CA GLU A 41 -7.70 6.41 6.53
C GLU A 41 -7.98 5.02 7.13
N MET A 42 -7.38 4.74 8.29
CA MET A 42 -7.56 3.47 9.01
C MET A 42 -9.03 3.16 9.30
N LYS A 43 -9.86 4.18 9.56
CA LYS A 43 -11.28 4.04 9.86
C LYS A 43 -12.08 3.29 8.77
N ALA A 44 -11.62 3.35 7.51
CA ALA A 44 -12.26 2.65 6.40
C ALA A 44 -11.96 1.14 6.41
N LEU A 45 -10.85 0.73 7.02
CA LEU A 45 -10.40 -0.67 7.08
C LEU A 45 -10.88 -1.38 8.33
N VAL A 46 -11.03 -0.68 9.46
CA VAL A 46 -11.43 -1.25 10.76
C VAL A 46 -12.69 -2.14 10.69
N PRO A 47 -13.75 -1.80 9.94
CA PRO A 47 -14.95 -2.62 9.89
C PRO A 47 -14.80 -3.93 9.09
N VAL A 48 -13.74 -4.06 8.28
CA VAL A 48 -13.61 -5.12 7.26
C VAL A 48 -12.37 -5.99 7.48
N CYS A 49 -11.25 -5.39 7.87
CA CYS A 49 -9.96 -6.06 7.97
C CYS A 49 -9.72 -6.65 9.37
N ARG A 50 -9.19 -7.87 9.43
CA ARG A 50 -8.67 -8.47 10.69
C ARG A 50 -7.31 -7.91 11.08
N THR A 51 -6.51 -7.52 10.09
CA THR A 51 -5.18 -6.94 10.31
C THR A 51 -5.06 -5.63 9.56
N ILE A 52 -4.53 -4.60 10.20
CA ILE A 52 -4.32 -3.28 9.60
C ILE A 52 -2.94 -2.79 10.02
N LYS A 53 -2.20 -2.23 9.06
CA LYS A 53 -0.91 -1.57 9.27
C LYS A 53 -0.74 -0.42 8.29
N GLU A 54 0.20 0.47 8.58
CA GLU A 54 0.59 1.50 7.62
C GLU A 54 1.22 0.88 6.37
N PHE A 55 0.91 1.46 5.21
CA PHE A 55 1.66 1.18 4.00
C PHE A 55 3.01 1.94 4.09
N PRO A 56 4.17 1.27 3.93
CA PRO A 56 5.48 1.89 4.15
C PRO A 56 5.70 3.14 3.30
N ALA A 57 6.29 4.17 3.92
CA ALA A 57 6.71 5.38 3.22
C ALA A 57 7.78 5.06 2.16
N GLY A 58 7.81 5.84 1.08
CA GLY A 58 8.81 5.71 0.02
C GLY A 58 8.88 4.33 -0.60
N SER A 59 7.75 3.65 -0.67
CA SER A 59 7.65 2.26 -1.11
C SER A 59 6.51 2.08 -2.11
N TYR A 60 6.59 1.00 -2.88
CA TYR A 60 5.52 0.52 -3.74
C TYR A 60 5.29 -0.98 -3.53
N LEU A 61 4.11 -1.46 -3.91
CA LEU A 61 3.74 -2.87 -3.99
C LEU A 61 3.28 -3.16 -5.40
N TRP A 62 4.02 -4.01 -6.10
CA TRP A 62 3.62 -4.55 -7.40
C TRP A 62 3.07 -5.95 -7.21
N SER A 63 1.81 -6.17 -7.56
CA SER A 63 1.11 -7.44 -7.34
C SER A 63 1.79 -8.66 -7.95
N LYS A 64 2.52 -8.53 -9.07
CA LYS A 64 3.24 -9.67 -9.66
C LYS A 64 4.53 -10.04 -8.90
N ASP A 65 5.11 -9.09 -8.17
CA ASP A 65 6.26 -9.37 -7.29
C ASP A 65 5.77 -9.87 -5.92
N GLY A 66 4.58 -9.41 -5.47
CA GLY A 66 3.98 -9.78 -4.19
C GLY A 66 4.67 -9.16 -2.96
N GLU A 67 5.79 -8.44 -3.16
CA GLU A 67 6.60 -7.84 -2.11
C GLU A 67 6.54 -6.31 -2.14
N ILE A 68 6.61 -5.70 -0.96
CA ILE A 68 6.74 -4.25 -0.84
C ILE A 68 8.20 -3.89 -1.05
N ARG A 69 8.46 -2.98 -2.00
CA ARG A 69 9.79 -2.51 -2.34
C ARG A 69 9.95 -1.05 -2.02
N GLN A 70 11.00 -0.74 -1.27
CA GLN A 70 11.37 0.64 -0.99
C GLN A 70 12.12 1.22 -2.19
N TYR A 71 11.67 2.37 -2.66
CA TYR A 71 12.31 3.09 -3.77
C TYR A 71 13.03 4.36 -3.31
N TYR A 72 12.78 4.81 -2.08
CA TYR A 72 13.42 5.98 -1.49
C TYR A 72 14.01 5.65 -0.14
N GLN A 73 15.32 5.85 -0.01
CA GLN A 73 16.04 5.78 1.26
C GLN A 73 16.71 7.13 1.49
N ARG A 74 16.31 7.81 2.56
CA ARG A 74 16.92 9.10 2.91
C ARG A 74 18.24 8.81 3.62
N GLY A 75 19.34 8.97 2.89
CA GLY A 75 20.72 9.08 3.40
C GLY A 75 21.07 8.21 4.61
N LEU A 76 21.58 7.02 4.34
CA LEU A 76 22.67 6.48 5.14
C LEU A 76 23.91 6.54 4.26
N VAL A 77 24.84 7.40 4.67
CA VAL A 77 26.26 7.25 4.33
C VAL A 77 26.76 5.96 4.95
#